data_AF-A0A5C6XCN0-F1
#
_entry.id   AF-A0A5C6XCN0-F1
#
_cell.length_a   1.000
_cell.length_b   1.000
_cell.length_c   1.000
_cell.angle_alpha   90.00
_cell.angle_beta   90.00
_cell.angle_gamma   90.00
#
_symmetry.space_group_name_H-M   'P 1'
#
loop_
_entity.id
_entity.type
_entity.pdbx_description
1 polymer ?
#
loop_
_entity_poly.entity_id
_entity_poly.type
_entity_poly.pdbx_seq_one_letter_code
_entity_poly.pdbx_strand_id
1 'polypeptide(L)'
;MEAFFRKYQSAINLGLLGMGALLSALMVNGFVASQLAPFTVPEAPNYEAMRQQSERQSRQPDRGQSWKVDITERCLFGCPEVVDPNVCPDGCAEGEVCEAGQCVPAPEGGAVGDDVPVASDLNMTLSGVMVASNPRWSMALIKDNGQNKTMMVGVGDLIAEGAEVVEIRRDRVFVERNGQLEFVRMEGATTGDPSASTPRSSAGASRTPTAQRSPTVGQDAAVKGEPTNAASGVERQGPNSFKVDRSMVERQLSDPAALTRQARVMPNYRDGEPSGLRMVGVTPSSFYSQMGIRSGDIIQSVNGTPITNQRQALELLEKLRSENNVVIEVERRGRTEKMEYTIE
;
A
#
# COMPACT_ATOMS: atom_id res chain seq x y z
N MET A 1 5.85 75.87 9.90
CA MET A 1 5.53 74.47 9.58
C MET A 1 5.78 74.10 8.11
N GLU A 2 5.69 75.02 7.14
CA GLU A 2 5.87 74.71 5.71
C GLU A 2 7.27 74.23 5.28
N ALA A 3 8.34 74.72 5.92
CA ALA A 3 9.71 74.34 5.57
C ALA A 3 10.04 72.86 5.92
N PHE A 4 9.35 72.30 6.91
CA PHE A 4 9.52 70.92 7.32
C PHE A 4 8.92 69.96 6.29
N PHE A 5 7.71 70.26 5.80
CA PHE A 5 7.02 69.42 4.81
C PHE A 5 7.77 69.35 3.47
N ARG A 6 8.37 70.44 2.99
CA ARG A 6 9.16 70.39 1.74
C ARG A 6 10.44 69.54 1.86
N LYS A 7 11.09 69.55 3.02
CA LYS A 7 12.34 68.77 3.22
C LYS A 7 12.08 67.26 3.29
N TYR A 8 10.92 66.85 3.81
CA TYR A 8 10.57 65.44 4.01
C TYR A 8 9.56 64.88 3.00
N GLN A 9 9.13 65.67 2.01
CA GLN A 9 8.11 65.27 1.05
C GLN A 9 8.48 64.00 0.29
N SER A 10 9.74 63.86 -0.13
CA SER A 10 10.23 62.66 -0.81
C SER A 10 10.23 61.43 0.10
N ALA A 11 10.58 61.60 1.38
CA ALA A 11 10.58 60.51 2.36
C ALA A 11 9.16 60.05 2.70
N ILE A 12 8.20 60.98 2.80
CA ILE A 12 6.78 60.68 3.02
C ILE A 12 6.19 59.94 1.81
N ASN A 13 6.49 60.38 0.59
CA ASN A 13 6.01 59.70 -0.63
C ASN A 13 6.58 58.28 -0.76
N LEU A 14 7.87 58.07 -0.45
CA LEU A 14 8.48 56.74 -0.42
C LEU A 14 7.87 55.84 0.67
N GLY A 15 7.58 56.39 1.85
CA GLY A 15 6.89 55.67 2.92
C GLY A 15 5.46 55.25 2.52
N LEU A 16 4.71 56.14 1.86
CA LEU A 16 3.37 55.84 1.36
C LEU A 16 3.37 54.78 0.24
N LEU A 17 4.36 54.83 -0.67
CA LEU A 17 4.55 53.80 -1.70
C LEU A 17 4.87 52.44 -1.08
N GLY A 18 5.77 52.39 -0.10
CA GLY A 18 6.11 51.16 0.61
C GLY A 18 4.91 50.57 1.37
N MET A 19 4.13 51.42 2.04
CA MET A 19 2.93 50.99 2.76
C MET A 19 1.83 50.50 1.79
N GLY A 20 1.66 51.15 0.64
CA GLY A 20 0.75 50.71 -0.41
C GLY A 20 1.14 49.36 -0.99
N ALA A 21 2.43 49.15 -1.27
CA ALA A 21 2.94 47.87 -1.74
C ALA A 21 2.71 46.75 -0.72
N LEU A 22 3.00 47.00 0.57
CA LEU A 22 2.79 46.02 1.64
C LEU A 22 1.31 45.65 1.81
N LEU A 23 0.41 46.64 1.79
CA LEU A 23 -1.03 46.39 1.88
C LEU A 23 -1.55 45.59 0.66
N SER A 24 -1.06 45.89 -0.54
CA SER A 24 -1.43 45.13 -1.74
C SER A 24 -0.96 43.67 -1.67
N ALA A 25 0.25 43.42 -1.17
CA ALA A 25 0.79 42.07 -1.01
C ALA A 25 -0.02 41.26 0.02
N LEU A 26 -0.40 41.88 1.15
CA LEU A 26 -1.22 41.24 2.17
C LEU A 26 -2.62 40.92 1.66
N MET A 27 -3.24 41.81 0.87
CA MET A 27 -4.54 41.55 0.23
C MET A 27 -4.48 40.38 -0.75
N VAL A 28 -3.48 40.33 -1.62
CA VAL A 28 -3.31 39.25 -2.59
C VAL A 28 -3.07 37.92 -1.88
N ASN A 29 -2.21 37.89 -0.87
CA ASN A 29 -1.94 36.67 -0.10
C ASN A 29 -3.20 36.15 0.62
N GLY A 30 -4.00 37.05 1.21
CA GLY A 30 -5.27 36.68 1.85
C GLY A 30 -6.32 36.16 0.86
N PHE A 31 -6.43 36.79 -0.32
CA PHE A 31 -7.38 36.36 -1.36
C PHE A 31 -7.00 35.03 -1.99
N VAL A 32 -5.70 34.80 -2.23
CA VAL A 32 -5.21 33.51 -2.74
C VAL A 32 -5.42 32.40 -1.69
N ALA A 33 -5.16 32.68 -0.42
CA ALA A 33 -5.40 31.72 0.65
C ALA A 33 -6.89 31.35 0.79
N SER A 34 -7.82 32.31 0.64
CA SER A 34 -9.25 32.03 0.72
C SER A 34 -9.80 31.25 -0.47
N GLN A 35 -9.27 31.49 -1.68
CA GLN A 35 -9.65 30.75 -2.89
C GLN A 35 -9.05 29.33 -2.93
N LEU A 36 -7.90 29.10 -2.28
CA LEU A 36 -7.23 27.80 -2.25
C LEU A 36 -7.63 26.93 -1.05
N ALA A 37 -8.21 27.51 0.02
CA ALA A 37 -8.68 26.77 1.19
C ALA A 37 -9.58 25.55 0.89
N PRO A 38 -10.56 25.60 -0.04
CA PRO A 38 -11.38 24.42 -0.35
C PRO A 38 -10.65 23.32 -1.13
N PHE A 39 -9.43 23.56 -1.63
CA PHE A 39 -8.67 22.58 -2.41
C PHE A 39 -7.54 21.90 -1.62
N THR A 40 -7.20 22.40 -0.44
CA THR A 40 -6.08 21.89 0.37
C THR A 40 -6.50 20.95 1.50
N VAL A 41 -7.77 20.97 1.89
CA VAL A 41 -8.30 20.07 2.92
C VAL A 41 -9.42 19.22 2.28
N PRO A 42 -9.21 17.91 2.05
CA PRO A 42 -10.31 17.05 1.68
C PRO A 42 -11.31 17.07 2.84
N GLU A 43 -12.56 17.40 2.52
CA GLU A 43 -13.65 17.42 3.50
C GLU A 43 -13.69 16.06 4.19
N ALA A 44 -13.51 16.06 5.51
CA ALA A 44 -13.51 14.83 6.28
C ALA A 44 -14.88 14.15 6.05
N PRO A 45 -14.90 12.85 5.71
CA PRO A 45 -16.16 12.15 5.54
C PRO A 45 -17.02 12.34 6.79
N ASN A 46 -18.30 12.66 6.60
CA ASN A 46 -19.21 12.87 7.70
C ASN A 46 -19.46 11.54 8.43
N TYR A 47 -18.59 11.27 9.41
CA TYR A 47 -18.59 10.03 10.18
C TYR A 47 -19.92 9.80 10.92
N GLU A 48 -20.64 10.86 11.30
CA GLU A 48 -21.94 10.76 11.96
C GLU A 48 -23.03 10.26 10.99
N ALA A 49 -23.06 10.78 9.76
CA ALA A 49 -24.00 10.32 8.73
C ALA A 49 -23.73 8.86 8.33
N MET A 50 -22.46 8.49 8.21
CA MET A 50 -22.04 7.10 7.93
C MET A 50 -22.42 6.15 9.07
N ARG A 51 -22.26 6.58 10.33
CA ARG A 51 -22.65 5.79 11.50
C ARG A 51 -24.16 5.59 11.55
N GLN A 52 -24.96 6.63 11.29
CA GLN A 52 -26.42 6.51 11.22
C GLN A 52 -26.90 5.65 10.05
N GLN A 53 -26.24 5.68 8.89
CA GLN A 53 -26.54 4.77 7.78
C GLN A 53 -26.19 3.32 8.12
N SER A 54 -25.04 3.08 8.75
CA SER A 54 -24.66 1.73 9.19
C SER A 54 -25.61 1.18 10.25
N GLU A 55 -26.10 2.03 11.17
CA GLU A 55 -27.10 1.67 12.18
C GLU A 55 -28.50 1.47 11.59
N ARG A 56 -28.86 2.20 10.51
CA ARG A 56 -30.12 1.99 9.79
C ARG A 56 -30.11 0.74 8.94
N GLN A 57 -28.99 0.44 8.25
CA GLN A 57 -28.83 -0.79 7.47
C GLN A 57 -28.80 -2.02 8.36
N SER A 58 -28.16 -1.96 9.53
CA SER A 58 -28.20 -3.04 10.53
C SER A 58 -29.55 -3.17 11.24
N ARG A 59 -30.42 -2.16 11.18
CA ARG A 59 -31.80 -2.20 11.71
C ARG A 59 -32.86 -2.47 10.66
N GLN A 60 -32.50 -2.65 9.39
CA GLN A 60 -33.46 -2.97 8.35
C GLN A 60 -33.55 -4.51 8.27
N PRO A 61 -34.58 -5.14 8.87
CA PRO A 61 -34.76 -6.57 8.70
C PRO A 61 -34.99 -6.82 7.23
N ASP A 62 -34.23 -7.76 6.70
CA ASP A 62 -34.33 -8.26 5.34
C ASP A 62 -35.74 -8.82 5.14
N ARG A 63 -36.69 -7.98 4.69
CA ARG A 63 -38.10 -8.34 4.45
C ARG A 63 -38.26 -9.14 3.16
N GLY A 64 -37.28 -9.98 2.86
CA GLY A 64 -37.10 -10.60 1.57
C GLY A 64 -36.82 -12.08 1.61
N GLN A 65 -36.99 -12.79 2.75
CA GLN A 65 -37.28 -14.22 2.81
C GLN A 65 -37.31 -14.70 4.27
N SER A 66 -38.31 -15.50 4.60
CA SER A 66 -38.38 -16.32 5.82
C SER A 66 -38.99 -15.73 7.11
N TRP A 67 -40.26 -15.31 7.03
CA TRP A 67 -41.12 -15.24 8.23
C TRP A 67 -41.27 -16.60 8.95
N LYS A 68 -40.88 -17.70 8.29
CA LYS A 68 -40.89 -19.07 8.83
C LYS A 68 -39.75 -19.33 9.81
N VAL A 69 -38.59 -18.68 9.63
CA VAL A 69 -37.44 -18.83 10.55
C VAL A 69 -37.66 -18.00 11.83
N ASP A 70 -38.20 -16.78 11.73
CA ASP A 70 -38.46 -15.91 12.89
C ASP A 70 -39.48 -16.45 13.92
N ILE A 71 -40.44 -17.29 13.50
CA ILE A 71 -41.40 -17.92 14.42
C ILE A 71 -40.76 -19.13 15.11
N THR A 72 -39.88 -19.83 14.40
CA THR A 72 -39.20 -21.05 14.90
C THR A 72 -38.16 -20.68 15.97
N GLU A 73 -37.50 -19.53 15.85
CA GLU A 73 -36.50 -19.04 16.81
C GLU A 73 -37.10 -18.45 18.11
N ARG A 74 -38.42 -18.20 18.14
CA ARG A 74 -39.09 -17.63 19.34
C ARG A 74 -39.47 -18.65 20.41
N CYS A 75 -39.20 -19.94 20.19
CA CYS A 75 -39.40 -21.03 21.15
C CYS A 75 -40.73 -20.98 21.93
N LEU A 76 -41.81 -20.58 21.26
CA LEU A 76 -43.10 -20.31 21.90
C LEU A 76 -43.76 -21.58 22.50
N PHE A 77 -43.28 -22.76 22.10
CA PHE A 77 -43.77 -24.06 22.53
C PHE A 77 -42.65 -25.01 23.02
N GLY A 78 -41.49 -24.45 23.41
CA GLY A 78 -40.28 -25.19 23.79
C GLY A 78 -39.34 -25.38 22.60
N CYS A 79 -38.08 -24.97 22.75
CA CYS A 79 -37.06 -25.26 21.74
C CYS A 79 -36.74 -26.77 21.81
N PRO A 80 -36.68 -27.52 20.70
CA PRO A 80 -35.89 -28.74 20.70
C PRO A 80 -34.45 -28.34 21.02
N GLU A 81 -33.77 -29.09 21.91
CA GLU A 81 -32.34 -28.90 22.16
C GLU A 81 -31.63 -28.81 20.82
N VAL A 82 -30.95 -27.68 20.60
CA VAL A 82 -30.10 -27.48 19.43
C VAL A 82 -28.99 -28.51 19.56
N VAL A 83 -29.14 -29.65 18.89
CA VAL A 83 -28.06 -30.59 18.70
C VAL A 83 -27.02 -29.83 17.89
N ASP A 84 -25.92 -29.47 18.54
CA ASP A 84 -24.78 -28.82 17.90
C ASP A 84 -24.41 -29.65 16.66
N PRO A 85 -24.41 -29.07 15.44
CA PRO A 85 -24.15 -29.82 14.21
C PRO A 85 -22.76 -30.47 14.17
N ASN A 86 -21.88 -30.14 15.11
CA ASN A 86 -20.54 -30.71 15.28
C ASN A 86 -20.43 -31.69 16.46
N VAL A 87 -21.54 -32.12 17.07
CA VAL A 87 -21.54 -33.11 18.15
C VAL A 87 -22.27 -34.38 17.71
N CYS A 88 -21.51 -35.46 17.54
CA CYS A 88 -22.04 -36.76 17.18
C CYS A 88 -22.54 -37.48 18.45
N PRO A 89 -23.76 -38.04 18.48
CA PRO A 89 -24.41 -38.58 19.69
C PRO A 89 -23.61 -39.66 20.43
N ASP A 90 -22.86 -40.48 19.69
CA ASP A 90 -22.13 -41.63 20.21
C ASP A 90 -20.60 -41.42 20.28
N GLY A 91 -20.11 -40.22 19.92
CA GLY A 91 -18.69 -39.97 19.65
C GLY A 91 -18.21 -40.69 18.38
N CYS A 92 -17.12 -40.21 17.78
CA CYS A 92 -16.51 -40.86 16.63
C CYS A 92 -15.36 -41.78 17.06
N ALA A 93 -15.04 -42.78 16.23
CA ALA A 93 -13.93 -43.69 16.50
C ALA A 93 -12.57 -42.95 16.46
N GLU A 94 -11.51 -43.56 17.02
CA GLU A 94 -10.16 -42.99 16.96
C GLU A 94 -9.75 -42.74 15.50
N GLY A 95 -9.48 -41.47 15.16
CA GLY A 95 -9.11 -41.05 13.79
C GLY A 95 -10.24 -40.44 12.96
N GLU A 96 -11.43 -40.21 13.53
CA GLU A 96 -12.57 -39.60 12.85
C GLU A 96 -12.99 -38.28 13.53
N VAL A 97 -13.53 -37.33 12.76
CA VAL A 97 -14.10 -36.07 13.25
C VAL A 97 -15.57 -35.97 12.86
N CYS A 98 -16.37 -35.32 13.72
CA CYS A 98 -17.79 -35.11 13.46
C CYS A 98 -17.98 -33.87 12.58
N GLU A 99 -18.47 -34.06 11.36
CA GLU A 99 -18.83 -32.97 10.45
C GLU A 99 -20.29 -33.17 10.00
N ALA A 100 -21.15 -32.20 10.33
CA ALA A 100 -22.59 -32.25 10.03
C ALA A 100 -23.33 -33.51 10.53
N GLY A 101 -22.95 -34.03 11.70
CA GLY A 101 -23.57 -35.21 12.31
C GLY A 101 -23.15 -36.55 11.69
N GLN A 102 -22.13 -36.57 10.83
CA GLN A 102 -21.51 -37.79 10.31
C GLN A 102 -20.04 -37.86 10.74
N CYS A 103 -19.60 -39.04 11.17
CA CYS A 103 -18.18 -39.28 11.40
C CYS A 103 -17.50 -39.43 10.04
N VAL A 104 -16.65 -38.47 9.72
CA VAL A 104 -15.78 -38.50 8.55
C VAL A 104 -14.37 -38.83 9.02
N PRO A 105 -13.55 -39.53 8.20
CA PRO A 105 -12.14 -39.70 8.52
C PRO A 105 -11.54 -38.32 8.77
N ALA A 106 -10.85 -38.17 9.91
CA ALA A 106 -10.13 -36.95 10.20
C ALA A 106 -9.30 -36.63 8.97
N PRO A 107 -9.34 -35.39 8.44
CA PRO A 107 -8.59 -35.05 7.24
C PRO A 107 -7.17 -35.53 7.48
N GLU A 108 -6.74 -36.53 6.71
CA GLU A 108 -5.41 -37.09 6.80
C GLU A 108 -4.49 -35.88 6.66
N GLY A 109 -3.90 -35.48 7.78
CA GLY A 109 -2.95 -34.38 7.82
C GLY A 109 -1.94 -34.73 6.75
N GLY A 110 -1.98 -33.96 5.65
CA GLY A 110 -0.96 -34.02 4.62
C GLY A 110 0.35 -34.08 5.36
N ALA A 111 1.11 -35.14 5.07
CA ALA A 111 2.27 -35.60 5.82
C ALA A 111 2.85 -34.51 6.72
N VAL A 112 2.88 -34.76 8.04
CA VAL A 112 3.83 -34.08 8.92
C VAL A 112 5.21 -34.53 8.41
N GLY A 113 5.66 -33.88 7.35
CA GLY A 113 7.06 -33.81 7.00
C GLY A 113 7.78 -33.13 8.16
N ASP A 114 9.10 -33.16 8.11
CA ASP A 114 9.99 -32.54 9.08
C ASP A 114 9.89 -30.99 9.04
N ASP A 115 8.68 -30.42 9.13
CA ASP A 115 8.32 -28.99 9.11
C ASP A 115 8.63 -28.31 10.45
N VAL A 116 9.63 -28.80 11.18
CA VAL A 116 10.16 -28.06 12.34
C VAL A 116 10.99 -26.92 11.77
N PRO A 117 10.58 -25.65 11.95
CA PRO A 117 11.30 -24.53 11.36
C PRO A 117 12.71 -24.43 11.98
N VAL A 118 13.74 -24.46 11.13
CA VAL A 118 15.14 -24.33 11.57
C VAL A 118 15.58 -22.86 11.49
N ALA A 119 16.53 -22.44 12.32
CA ALA A 119 17.08 -21.09 12.19
C ALA A 119 17.81 -20.94 10.84
N SER A 120 17.47 -19.89 10.09
CA SER A 120 18.08 -19.63 8.79
C SER A 120 19.53 -19.17 8.93
N ASP A 121 20.39 -19.62 8.01
CA ASP A 121 21.79 -19.18 7.88
C ASP A 121 21.97 -18.07 6.81
N LEU A 122 20.87 -17.59 6.21
CA LEU A 122 20.88 -16.48 5.27
C LEU A 122 21.64 -15.28 5.85
N ASN A 123 22.55 -14.69 5.06
CA ASN A 123 23.31 -13.52 5.47
C ASN A 123 22.46 -12.23 5.40
N MET A 124 21.39 -12.19 6.18
CA MET A 124 20.39 -11.13 6.18
C MET A 124 19.99 -10.78 7.61
N THR A 125 19.62 -9.51 7.83
CA THR A 125 19.16 -9.03 9.13
C THR A 125 17.72 -8.53 9.01
N LEU A 126 16.82 -9.10 9.82
CA LEU A 126 15.44 -8.61 9.93
C LEU A 126 15.42 -7.32 10.76
N SER A 127 15.18 -6.19 10.07
CA SER A 127 15.24 -4.84 10.63
C SER A 127 13.90 -4.34 11.16
N GLY A 128 12.78 -4.93 10.73
CA GLY A 128 11.46 -4.58 11.24
C GLY A 128 10.34 -5.38 10.56
N VAL A 129 9.17 -5.44 11.19
CA VAL A 129 7.97 -6.07 10.62
C VAL A 129 6.73 -5.22 10.89
N MET A 130 5.81 -5.22 9.95
CA MET A 130 4.46 -4.67 10.06
C MET A 130 3.51 -5.85 9.88
N VAL A 131 2.90 -6.32 10.97
CA VAL A 131 1.97 -7.44 10.92
C VAL A 131 0.54 -6.92 10.84
N ALA A 132 -0.15 -7.26 9.77
CA ALA A 132 -1.55 -6.91 9.57
C ALA A 132 -2.48 -8.01 10.13
N SER A 133 -3.76 -7.68 10.33
CA SER A 133 -4.78 -8.67 10.73
C SER A 133 -4.94 -9.78 9.68
N ASN A 134 -4.73 -9.46 8.40
CA ASN A 134 -4.60 -10.45 7.35
C ASN A 134 -3.09 -10.77 7.16
N PRO A 135 -2.65 -12.02 7.39
CA PRO A 135 -1.24 -12.41 7.28
C PRO A 135 -0.60 -12.08 5.92
N ARG A 136 -1.38 -12.07 4.83
CA ARG A 136 -0.89 -11.75 3.48
C ARG A 136 -0.54 -10.27 3.27
N TRP A 137 -0.97 -9.39 4.17
CA TRP A 137 -0.63 -7.97 4.16
C TRP A 137 0.48 -7.63 5.15
N SER A 138 1.02 -8.64 5.84
CA SER A 138 2.20 -8.45 6.65
C SER A 138 3.40 -8.13 5.76
N MET A 139 4.27 -7.25 6.25
CA MET A 139 5.47 -6.80 5.55
C MET A 139 6.67 -6.90 6.48
N ALA A 140 7.82 -7.24 5.94
CA ALA A 140 9.09 -7.31 6.65
C ALA A 140 10.13 -6.43 5.96
N LEU A 141 10.94 -5.74 6.75
CA LEU A 141 12.10 -4.97 6.28
C LEU A 141 13.34 -5.82 6.53
N ILE A 142 13.93 -6.35 5.46
CA ILE A 142 15.09 -7.24 5.51
C ILE A 142 16.30 -6.49 4.92
N LYS A 143 17.42 -6.52 5.63
CA LYS A 143 18.69 -6.02 5.14
C LYS A 143 19.54 -7.20 4.65
N ASP A 144 19.86 -7.22 3.36
CA ASP A 144 20.87 -8.11 2.82
C ASP A 144 22.26 -7.58 3.23
N ASN A 145 22.99 -8.35 4.03
CA ASN A 145 24.31 -7.94 4.53
C ASN A 145 25.41 -8.11 3.48
N GLY A 146 25.24 -9.01 2.50
CA GLY A 146 26.17 -9.19 1.39
C GLY A 146 26.14 -8.01 0.42
N GLN A 147 24.95 -7.48 0.13
CA GLN A 147 24.76 -6.34 -0.78
C GLN A 147 24.64 -5.00 -0.06
N ASN A 148 24.59 -5.00 1.28
CA ASN A 148 24.27 -3.85 2.12
C ASN A 148 23.00 -3.09 1.64
N LYS A 149 21.98 -3.85 1.23
CA LYS A 149 20.74 -3.33 0.64
C LYS A 149 19.56 -3.71 1.51
N THR A 150 18.74 -2.73 1.88
CA THR A 150 17.49 -2.96 2.61
C THR A 150 16.33 -3.10 1.62
N MET A 151 15.55 -4.16 1.77
CA MET A 151 14.36 -4.45 0.99
C MET A 151 13.15 -4.65 1.89
N MET A 152 11.97 -4.31 1.38
CA MET A 152 10.71 -4.59 2.04
C MET A 152 10.04 -5.73 1.28
N VAL A 153 9.65 -6.78 2.00
CA VAL A 153 9.13 -8.03 1.45
C VAL A 153 7.79 -8.37 2.11
N GLY A 154 6.91 -9.01 1.37
CA GLY A 154 5.64 -9.56 1.83
C GLY A 154 5.59 -11.08 1.73
N VAL A 155 4.46 -11.67 2.11
CA VAL A 155 4.21 -13.11 1.96
C VAL A 155 4.11 -13.48 0.49
N GLY A 156 4.89 -14.48 0.06
CA GLY A 156 5.03 -14.96 -1.32
C GLY A 156 6.17 -14.32 -2.12
N ASP A 157 6.94 -13.40 -1.51
CA ASP A 157 8.09 -12.79 -2.19
C ASP A 157 9.31 -13.73 -2.14
N LEU A 158 10.05 -13.79 -3.26
CA LEU A 158 11.34 -14.48 -3.33
C LEU A 158 12.46 -13.54 -2.85
N ILE A 159 13.26 -14.01 -1.89
CA ILE A 159 14.41 -13.29 -1.32
C ILE A 159 15.73 -13.92 -1.77
N ALA A 160 16.85 -13.41 -1.24
CA ALA A 160 18.19 -13.87 -1.60
C ALA A 160 18.33 -15.40 -1.42
N GLU A 161 19.17 -16.00 -2.26
CA GLU A 161 19.46 -17.44 -2.25
C GLU A 161 18.24 -18.35 -2.53
N GLY A 162 17.20 -17.80 -3.17
CA GLY A 162 16.04 -18.57 -3.64
C GLY A 162 15.04 -18.95 -2.54
N ALA A 163 15.12 -18.31 -1.37
CA ALA A 163 14.15 -18.54 -0.31
C ALA A 163 12.84 -17.77 -0.60
N GLU A 164 11.69 -18.38 -0.35
CA GLU A 164 10.37 -17.75 -0.49
C GLU A 164 9.81 -17.41 0.88
N VAL A 165 9.22 -16.21 1.05
CA VAL A 165 8.59 -15.81 2.32
C VAL A 165 7.23 -16.48 2.47
N VAL A 166 7.11 -17.39 3.44
CA VAL A 166 5.86 -18.13 3.69
C VAL A 166 4.97 -17.42 4.71
N GLU A 167 5.56 -16.83 5.76
CA GLU A 167 4.81 -16.17 6.82
C GLU A 167 5.64 -15.06 7.49
N ILE A 168 4.98 -13.98 7.90
CA ILE A 168 5.61 -12.88 8.64
C ILE A 168 4.94 -12.72 10.00
N ARG A 169 5.72 -12.93 11.06
CA ARG A 169 5.32 -12.72 12.46
C ARG A 169 6.03 -11.52 13.07
N ARG A 170 5.63 -11.14 14.28
CA ARG A 170 6.14 -9.93 14.96
C ARG A 170 7.63 -10.00 15.32
N ASP A 171 8.15 -11.19 15.51
CA ASP A 171 9.49 -11.46 16.01
C ASP A 171 10.37 -12.21 14.99
N ARG A 172 9.78 -12.77 13.94
CA ARG A 172 10.47 -13.56 12.92
C ARG A 172 9.73 -13.59 11.59
N VAL A 173 10.47 -13.89 10.53
CA VAL A 173 9.93 -14.20 9.20
C VAL A 173 10.24 -15.66 8.91
N PHE A 174 9.24 -16.41 8.45
CA PHE A 174 9.42 -17.78 7.96
C PHE A 174 9.64 -17.77 6.47
N VAL A 175 10.64 -18.55 6.05
CA VAL A 175 11.04 -18.67 4.66
C VAL A 175 11.20 -20.14 4.30
N GLU A 176 10.87 -20.51 3.08
CA GLU A 176 11.09 -21.86 2.56
C GLU A 176 12.24 -21.83 1.55
N ARG A 177 13.24 -22.68 1.75
CA ARG A 177 14.39 -22.81 0.84
C ARG A 177 14.72 -24.28 0.65
N ASN A 178 14.76 -24.73 -0.60
CA ASN A 178 15.00 -26.14 -0.96
C ASN A 178 14.04 -27.15 -0.28
N GLY A 179 12.79 -26.74 -0.01
CA GLY A 179 11.80 -27.55 0.70
C GLY A 179 12.03 -27.67 2.21
N GLN A 180 12.96 -26.88 2.78
CA GLN A 180 13.14 -26.76 4.22
C GLN A 180 12.52 -25.43 4.69
N LEU A 181 11.66 -25.51 5.72
CA LEU A 181 11.14 -24.35 6.40
C LEU A 181 12.20 -23.79 7.37
N GLU A 182 12.55 -22.53 7.19
CA GLU A 182 13.52 -21.79 7.99
C GLU A 182 12.90 -20.52 8.58
N PHE A 183 13.53 -19.93 9.60
CA PHE A 183 13.12 -18.63 10.13
C PHE A 183 14.29 -17.66 10.33
N VAL A 184 14.05 -16.39 10.01
CA VAL A 184 14.95 -15.27 10.29
C VAL A 184 14.39 -14.48 11.46
N ARG A 185 15.12 -14.40 12.57
CA ARG A 185 14.67 -13.70 13.78
C ARG A 185 15.06 -12.22 13.75
N MET A 186 14.23 -11.38 14.36
CA MET A 186 14.52 -9.96 14.52
C MET A 186 15.58 -9.74 15.58
N GLU A 187 16.56 -8.90 15.27
CA GLU A 187 17.60 -8.50 16.22
C GLU A 187 16.98 -7.65 17.34
N GLY A 188 17.05 -8.14 18.58
CA GLY A 188 16.44 -7.47 19.75
C GLY A 188 15.02 -7.90 20.13
N ALA A 189 14.41 -8.86 19.41
CA ALA A 189 13.13 -9.45 19.84
C ALA A 189 13.36 -10.49 20.94
N THR A 190 12.99 -10.15 22.17
CA THR A 190 12.91 -11.09 23.30
C THR A 190 11.54 -11.77 23.33
N THR A 191 11.34 -12.84 22.56
CA THR A 191 10.31 -13.86 22.86
C THR A 191 10.47 -15.14 22.04
N GLY A 192 10.55 -16.27 22.74
CA GLY A 192 10.13 -17.59 22.27
C GLY A 192 11.03 -18.30 21.25
N ASP A 193 12.26 -18.67 21.61
CA ASP A 193 12.90 -19.78 20.90
C ASP A 193 12.17 -21.09 21.27
N PRO A 194 11.62 -21.86 20.30
CA PRO A 194 11.37 -23.28 20.52
C PRO A 194 12.71 -24.00 20.43
N SER A 195 13.59 -23.74 21.40
CA SER A 195 14.76 -24.56 21.61
C SER A 195 14.84 -24.82 23.10
N ALA A 196 14.23 -25.94 23.49
CA ALA A 196 14.34 -26.48 24.82
C ALA A 196 15.79 -26.93 25.05
N SER A 197 16.60 -26.04 25.61
CA SER A 197 17.70 -26.42 26.49
C SER A 197 18.02 -25.27 27.44
N THR A 198 17.80 -25.57 28.71
CA THR A 198 17.86 -24.75 29.92
C THR A 198 19.17 -23.96 30.16
N PRO A 199 19.15 -22.99 31.08
CA PRO A 199 19.92 -21.75 31.02
C PRO A 199 21.26 -21.82 31.76
N ARG A 200 22.18 -20.91 31.40
CA ARG A 200 23.19 -20.43 32.35
C ARG A 200 23.24 -18.92 32.36
N SER A 201 22.79 -18.38 33.49
CA SER A 201 23.11 -17.05 33.98
C SER A 201 24.62 -16.83 34.02
N SER A 202 25.05 -15.66 33.57
CA SER A 202 26.01 -14.86 34.35
C SER A 202 26.00 -13.41 33.86
N ALA A 203 25.60 -12.54 34.77
CA ALA A 203 26.21 -11.26 35.12
C ALA A 203 26.76 -10.41 33.95
N GLY A 204 26.30 -9.18 33.69
CA GLY A 204 25.83 -8.15 34.59
C GLY A 204 26.61 -6.88 34.26
N ALA A 205 25.92 -5.76 34.03
CA ALA A 205 26.38 -4.39 34.33
C ALA A 205 25.40 -3.40 33.70
N SER A 206 24.52 -2.89 34.56
CA SER A 206 23.89 -1.59 34.38
C SER A 206 24.97 -0.52 34.22
N ARG A 207 24.96 0.22 33.11
CA ARG A 207 25.36 1.64 33.11
C ARG A 207 24.48 2.44 32.14
N THR A 208 23.98 3.53 32.70
CA THR A 208 23.07 4.56 32.22
C THR A 208 23.59 5.32 30.98
N PRO A 209 22.72 6.04 30.26
CA PRO A 209 23.02 6.65 28.98
C PRO A 209 23.69 8.03 29.16
N THR A 210 24.83 8.23 28.50
CA THR A 210 25.45 9.55 28.39
C THR A 210 25.11 10.15 27.04
N ALA A 211 24.38 11.25 27.09
CA ALA A 211 24.14 12.14 25.97
C ALA A 211 25.46 12.64 25.37
N GLN A 212 25.65 12.47 24.06
CA GLN A 212 26.68 13.19 23.32
C GLN A 212 26.19 13.60 21.93
N ARG A 213 25.68 14.83 21.92
CA ARG A 213 25.89 15.91 20.94
C ARG A 213 26.22 15.50 19.50
N SER A 214 25.32 15.93 18.61
CA SER A 214 25.58 16.24 17.21
C SER A 214 26.84 17.10 17.02
N PRO A 215 27.50 16.95 15.87
CA PRO A 215 28.03 18.09 15.14
C PRO A 215 27.44 18.16 13.72
N THR A 216 26.79 19.30 13.47
CA THR A 216 27.03 20.21 12.35
C THR A 216 27.36 19.62 10.97
N VAL A 217 26.34 19.70 10.09
CA VAL A 217 26.36 20.39 8.79
C VAL A 217 27.74 20.54 8.13
N GLY A 218 28.06 19.59 7.25
CA GLY A 218 28.96 19.81 6.12
C GLY A 218 28.12 20.04 4.88
N GLN A 219 28.02 21.31 4.47
CA GLN A 219 27.67 21.69 3.11
C GLN A 219 28.78 21.18 2.19
N ASP A 220 28.40 20.50 1.11
CA ASP A 220 28.98 20.65 -0.24
C ASP A 220 28.46 19.52 -1.14
N ALA A 221 27.56 19.88 -2.07
CA ALA A 221 27.48 19.39 -3.45
C ALA A 221 26.07 19.71 -3.98
N ALA A 222 25.89 20.97 -4.36
CA ALA A 222 24.87 21.36 -5.31
C ALA A 222 25.13 20.61 -6.63
N VAL A 223 24.46 19.48 -6.83
CA VAL A 223 24.22 18.99 -8.18
C VAL A 223 23.12 19.87 -8.74
N LYS A 224 23.55 20.89 -9.47
CA LYS A 224 22.75 21.64 -10.42
C LYS A 224 22.23 20.67 -11.49
N GLY A 225 21.17 19.94 -11.16
CA GLY A 225 20.34 19.23 -12.12
C GLY A 225 19.44 20.26 -12.78
N GLU A 226 19.92 20.80 -13.89
CA GLU A 226 19.09 21.53 -14.84
C GLU A 226 17.80 20.73 -15.14
N PRO A 227 16.62 21.37 -15.24
CA PRO A 227 15.42 20.69 -15.69
C PRO A 227 15.65 20.30 -17.15
N THR A 228 16.18 19.11 -17.36
CA THR A 228 16.20 18.54 -18.71
C THR A 228 14.76 18.48 -19.16
N ASN A 229 14.48 19.16 -20.26
CA ASN A 229 13.21 19.11 -20.95
C ASN A 229 12.92 17.63 -21.31
N ALA A 230 12.25 16.91 -20.41
CA ALA A 230 11.57 15.65 -20.69
C ALA A 230 10.20 15.90 -21.36
N ALA A 231 10.06 17.07 -22.01
CA ALA A 231 8.89 17.51 -22.74
C ALA A 231 9.16 17.30 -24.23
N SER A 232 9.10 16.07 -24.71
CA SER A 232 9.02 15.75 -26.14
C SER A 232 8.53 14.31 -26.27
N GLY A 233 7.23 14.11 -26.15
CA GLY A 233 6.62 12.83 -26.52
C GLY A 233 5.31 12.47 -25.86
N VAL A 234 4.82 13.24 -24.87
CA VAL A 234 3.42 13.15 -24.43
C VAL A 234 2.82 14.55 -24.46
N GLU A 235 1.79 14.73 -25.29
CA GLU A 235 1.03 15.96 -25.41
C GLU A 235 -0.40 15.72 -24.92
N ARG A 236 -0.87 16.56 -24.01
CA ARG A 236 -2.23 16.47 -23.49
C ARG A 236 -3.21 17.20 -24.41
N GLN A 237 -4.09 16.45 -25.07
CA GLN A 237 -5.11 16.98 -25.99
C GLN A 237 -6.42 17.35 -25.27
N GLY A 238 -6.67 16.78 -24.08
CA GLY A 238 -7.87 17.06 -23.30
C GLY A 238 -7.77 16.66 -21.82
N PRO A 239 -8.88 16.68 -21.06
CA PRO A 239 -8.92 16.29 -19.65
C PRO A 239 -8.38 14.88 -19.39
N ASN A 240 -8.67 13.93 -20.26
CA ASN A 240 -8.22 12.54 -20.21
C ASN A 240 -7.77 12.03 -21.59
N SER A 241 -7.37 12.92 -22.50
CA SER A 241 -6.91 12.56 -23.84
C SER A 241 -5.48 13.01 -24.05
N PHE A 242 -4.64 12.10 -24.56
CA PHE A 242 -3.20 12.27 -24.71
C PHE A 242 -2.76 11.78 -26.09
N LYS A 243 -1.84 12.52 -26.69
CA LYS A 243 -1.08 12.11 -27.86
C LYS A 243 0.31 11.70 -27.37
N VAL A 244 0.77 10.53 -27.77
CA VAL A 244 2.02 9.93 -27.31
C VAL A 244 2.88 9.56 -28.51
N ASP A 245 4.13 9.98 -28.53
CA ASP A 245 5.07 9.59 -29.59
C ASP A 245 5.42 8.11 -29.45
N ARG A 246 5.32 7.35 -30.54
CA ARG A 246 5.68 5.93 -30.57
C ARG A 246 7.11 5.68 -30.10
N SER A 247 8.04 6.54 -30.52
CA SER A 247 9.44 6.47 -30.11
C SER A 247 9.63 6.65 -28.59
N MET A 248 8.70 7.31 -27.90
CA MET A 248 8.73 7.43 -26.44
C MET A 248 8.27 6.13 -25.78
N VAL A 249 7.17 5.55 -26.27
CA VAL A 249 6.68 4.24 -25.79
C VAL A 249 7.79 3.19 -25.94
N GLU A 250 8.36 3.04 -27.14
CA GLU A 250 9.42 2.06 -27.41
C GLU A 250 10.64 2.23 -26.49
N ARG A 251 11.09 3.47 -26.25
CA ARG A 251 12.21 3.74 -25.33
C ARG A 251 11.90 3.31 -23.90
N GLN A 252 10.70 3.60 -23.40
CA GLN A 252 10.32 3.22 -22.05
C GLN A 252 10.17 1.69 -21.91
N LEU A 253 9.70 1.02 -22.96
CA LEU A 253 9.56 -0.45 -22.97
C LEU A 253 10.89 -1.18 -23.12
N SER A 254 11.88 -0.54 -23.73
CA SER A 254 13.22 -1.12 -23.89
C SER A 254 14.01 -1.20 -22.56
N ASP A 255 13.63 -0.41 -21.54
CA ASP A 255 14.16 -0.52 -20.16
C ASP A 255 13.02 -0.73 -19.15
N PRO A 256 12.52 -1.97 -18.99
CA PRO A 256 11.48 -2.28 -18.01
C PRO A 256 11.89 -1.94 -16.56
N ALA A 257 13.19 -1.93 -16.27
CA ALA A 257 13.69 -1.55 -14.94
C ALA A 257 13.55 -0.04 -14.69
N ALA A 258 13.58 0.81 -15.74
CA ALA A 258 13.26 2.23 -15.58
C ALA A 258 11.80 2.46 -15.21
N LEU A 259 10.88 1.66 -15.75
CA LEU A 259 9.46 1.76 -15.42
C LEU A 259 9.18 1.42 -13.95
N THR A 260 9.84 0.40 -13.40
CA THR A 260 9.66 0.03 -11.98
C THR A 260 10.27 1.04 -11.00
N ARG A 261 11.25 1.83 -11.43
CA ARG A 261 11.79 2.96 -10.64
C ARG A 261 10.84 4.15 -10.59
N GLN A 262 10.01 4.32 -11.62
CA GLN A 262 9.11 5.47 -11.77
C GLN A 262 7.80 5.34 -10.99
N ALA A 263 7.30 4.10 -10.82
CA ALA A 263 6.14 3.79 -10.00
C ALA A 263 6.15 2.32 -9.55
N ARG A 264 5.55 2.04 -8.39
CA ARG A 264 5.30 0.69 -7.92
C ARG A 264 3.91 0.23 -8.35
N VAL A 265 3.83 -1.01 -8.81
CA VAL A 265 2.58 -1.64 -9.26
C VAL A 265 2.24 -2.74 -8.26
N MET A 266 1.06 -2.67 -7.66
CA MET A 266 0.59 -3.66 -6.67
C MET A 266 -0.78 -4.19 -7.08
N PRO A 267 -1.07 -5.48 -6.91
CA PRO A 267 -2.43 -6.00 -7.08
C PRO A 267 -3.41 -5.28 -6.14
N ASN A 268 -4.56 -4.89 -6.65
CA ASN A 268 -5.66 -4.38 -5.85
C ASN A 268 -6.72 -5.49 -5.72
N TYR A 269 -7.28 -5.70 -4.52
CA TYR A 269 -8.32 -6.69 -4.28
C TYR A 269 -9.61 -6.01 -3.81
N ARG A 270 -10.76 -6.50 -4.28
CA ARG A 270 -12.09 -6.11 -3.82
C ARG A 270 -12.87 -7.40 -3.54
N ASP A 271 -13.44 -7.52 -2.35
CA ASP A 271 -14.20 -8.71 -1.92
C ASP A 271 -13.41 -10.03 -2.03
N GLY A 272 -12.09 -9.97 -1.86
CA GLY A 272 -11.18 -11.12 -1.99
C GLY A 272 -10.74 -11.44 -3.42
N GLU A 273 -11.34 -10.81 -4.42
CA GLU A 273 -10.99 -10.99 -5.83
C GLU A 273 -10.04 -9.89 -6.32
N PRO A 274 -9.06 -10.21 -7.17
CA PRO A 274 -8.18 -9.19 -7.73
C PRO A 274 -8.97 -8.30 -8.70
N SER A 275 -8.97 -7.00 -8.40
CA SER A 275 -9.76 -5.94 -9.03
C SER A 275 -8.83 -4.76 -9.39
N GLY A 276 -7.93 -4.99 -10.34
CA GLY A 276 -7.04 -3.95 -10.88
C GLY A 276 -5.61 -3.98 -10.35
N LEU A 277 -4.81 -3.06 -10.87
CA LEU A 277 -3.45 -2.77 -10.41
C LEU A 277 -3.35 -1.36 -9.84
N ARG A 278 -2.98 -1.26 -8.57
CA ARG A 278 -2.76 0.00 -7.88
C ARG A 278 -1.37 0.56 -8.21
N MET A 279 -1.35 1.81 -8.64
CA MET A 279 -0.14 2.60 -8.89
C MET A 279 0.26 3.35 -7.61
N VAL A 280 1.45 3.12 -7.10
CA VAL A 280 1.94 3.71 -5.85
C VAL A 280 3.29 4.40 -6.08
N GLY A 281 3.47 5.60 -5.52
CA GLY A 281 4.75 6.30 -5.59
C GLY A 281 5.12 6.74 -7.01
N VAL A 282 4.12 7.16 -7.80
CA VAL A 282 4.35 7.72 -9.14
C VAL A 282 5.22 8.97 -9.03
N THR A 283 6.43 8.90 -9.59
CA THR A 283 7.43 9.96 -9.51
C THR A 283 6.98 11.17 -10.34
N PRO A 284 7.15 12.41 -9.85
CA PRO A 284 6.91 13.61 -10.66
C PRO A 284 7.73 13.59 -11.95
N SER A 285 7.14 14.03 -13.06
CA SER A 285 7.77 14.05 -14.39
C SER A 285 8.12 12.67 -14.98
N SER A 286 7.71 11.57 -14.34
CA SER A 286 7.77 10.21 -14.91
C SER A 286 6.86 10.05 -16.12
N PHE A 287 7.10 9.01 -16.91
CA PHE A 287 6.25 8.62 -18.03
C PHE A 287 4.78 8.44 -17.59
N TYR A 288 4.55 7.75 -16.46
CA TYR A 288 3.20 7.61 -15.88
C TYR A 288 2.54 8.95 -15.59
N SER A 289 3.26 9.88 -14.95
CA SER A 289 2.73 11.21 -14.62
C SER A 289 2.41 12.05 -15.86
N GLN A 290 3.23 11.93 -16.91
CA GLN A 290 3.02 12.60 -18.19
C GLN A 290 1.78 12.05 -18.91
N MET A 291 1.57 10.73 -18.83
CA MET A 291 0.34 10.06 -19.26
C MET A 291 -0.88 10.34 -18.36
N GLY A 292 -0.73 11.18 -17.33
CA GLY A 292 -1.81 11.58 -16.43
C GLY A 292 -2.18 10.54 -15.37
N ILE A 293 -1.40 9.46 -15.23
CA ILE A 293 -1.53 8.47 -14.14
C ILE A 293 -0.95 9.07 -12.86
N ARG A 294 -1.62 8.82 -11.73
CA ARG A 294 -1.30 9.39 -10.43
C ARG A 294 -1.10 8.31 -9.39
N SER A 295 -0.36 8.65 -8.33
CA SER A 295 -0.26 7.76 -7.17
C SER A 295 -1.64 7.59 -6.53
N GLY A 296 -2.01 6.35 -6.25
CA GLY A 296 -3.31 5.95 -5.71
C GLY A 296 -4.33 5.51 -6.77
N ASP A 297 -4.05 5.72 -8.06
CA ASP A 297 -4.88 5.22 -9.16
C ASP A 297 -4.89 3.69 -9.18
N ILE A 298 -6.03 3.10 -9.55
CA ILE A 298 -6.17 1.66 -9.78
C ILE A 298 -6.50 1.45 -11.25
N ILE A 299 -5.58 0.89 -12.02
CA ILE A 299 -5.80 0.52 -13.41
C ILE A 299 -6.68 -0.74 -13.43
N GLN A 300 -7.90 -0.63 -13.94
CA GLN A 300 -8.88 -1.72 -13.99
C GLN A 300 -8.81 -2.48 -15.30
N SER A 301 -8.68 -1.76 -16.42
CA SER A 301 -8.63 -2.37 -17.76
C SER A 301 -7.80 -1.54 -18.73
N VAL A 302 -7.30 -2.21 -19.78
CA VAL A 302 -6.63 -1.59 -20.93
C VAL A 302 -7.26 -2.16 -22.20
N ASN A 303 -7.75 -1.28 -23.08
CA ASN A 303 -8.52 -1.63 -24.28
C ASN A 303 -9.70 -2.57 -23.97
N GLY A 304 -10.36 -2.37 -22.84
CA GLY A 304 -11.46 -3.22 -22.37
C GLY A 304 -11.03 -4.58 -21.82
N THR A 305 -9.74 -4.92 -21.84
CA THR A 305 -9.21 -6.14 -21.22
C THR A 305 -8.93 -5.86 -19.74
N PRO A 306 -9.60 -6.57 -18.80
CA PRO A 306 -9.33 -6.40 -17.37
C PRO A 306 -7.90 -6.78 -17.02
N ILE A 307 -7.30 -6.06 -16.08
CA ILE A 307 -5.96 -6.36 -15.57
C ILE A 307 -6.05 -6.65 -14.08
N THR A 308 -5.67 -7.87 -13.68
CA THR A 308 -5.76 -8.30 -12.28
C THR A 308 -4.41 -8.61 -11.65
N ASN A 309 -3.35 -8.72 -12.47
CA ASN A 309 -2.00 -9.03 -12.01
C ASN A 309 -0.91 -8.45 -12.93
N GLN A 310 0.32 -8.42 -12.41
CA GLN A 310 1.46 -7.82 -13.08
C GLN A 310 1.86 -8.55 -14.38
N ARG A 311 1.66 -9.86 -14.46
CA ARG A 311 1.96 -10.65 -15.67
C ARG A 311 1.07 -10.22 -16.84
N GLN A 312 -0.23 -10.11 -16.62
CA GLN A 312 -1.19 -9.61 -17.61
C GLN A 312 -0.87 -8.18 -18.06
N ALA A 313 -0.41 -7.32 -17.15
CA ALA A 313 0.01 -5.97 -17.51
C ALA A 313 1.21 -5.99 -18.47
N LEU A 314 2.21 -6.85 -18.23
CA LEU A 314 3.36 -7.00 -19.13
C LEU A 314 2.95 -7.54 -20.51
N GLU A 315 2.05 -8.53 -20.54
CA GLU A 315 1.51 -9.07 -21.79
C GLU A 315 0.75 -8.01 -22.61
N LEU A 316 -0.07 -7.20 -21.93
CA LEU A 316 -0.78 -6.09 -22.58
C LEU A 316 0.19 -5.03 -23.05
N LEU A 317 1.21 -4.72 -22.27
CA LEU A 317 2.23 -3.74 -22.62
C LEU A 317 2.98 -4.10 -23.91
N GLU A 318 3.30 -5.37 -24.13
CA GLU A 318 3.87 -5.83 -25.42
C GLU A 318 2.87 -5.67 -26.58
N LYS A 319 1.59 -5.94 -26.36
CA LYS A 319 0.54 -5.74 -27.38
C LYS A 319 0.37 -4.26 -27.73
N LEU A 320 0.50 -3.36 -26.75
CA LEU A 320 0.40 -1.91 -26.97
C LEU A 320 1.46 -1.36 -27.93
N ARG A 321 2.59 -2.06 -28.13
CA ARG A 321 3.66 -1.63 -29.06
C ARG A 321 3.17 -1.47 -30.49
N SER A 322 2.22 -2.31 -30.90
CA SER A 322 1.63 -2.29 -32.24
C SER A 322 0.32 -1.50 -32.32
N GLU A 323 -0.21 -1.02 -31.20
CA GLU A 323 -1.48 -0.29 -31.18
C GLU A 323 -1.27 1.21 -31.45
N ASN A 324 -2.24 1.82 -32.14
CA ASN A 324 -2.28 3.28 -32.36
C ASN A 324 -3.20 3.99 -31.36
N ASN A 325 -4.15 3.26 -30.76
CA ASN A 325 -5.11 3.84 -29.84
C ASN A 325 -5.21 2.94 -28.61
N VAL A 326 -5.08 3.55 -27.44
CA VAL A 326 -5.13 2.86 -26.15
C VAL A 326 -6.14 3.56 -25.27
N VAL A 327 -7.05 2.80 -24.68
CA VAL A 327 -8.00 3.27 -23.69
C VAL A 327 -7.72 2.57 -22.37
N ILE A 328 -7.39 3.33 -21.33
CA ILE A 328 -7.13 2.81 -19.99
C ILE A 328 -8.29 3.24 -19.09
N GLU A 329 -8.89 2.29 -18.39
CA GLU A 329 -9.88 2.57 -17.34
C GLU A 329 -9.18 2.59 -15.99
N VAL A 330 -9.29 3.73 -15.30
CA VAL A 330 -8.64 3.98 -14.02
C VAL A 330 -9.68 4.34 -12.99
N GLU A 331 -9.64 3.71 -11.82
CA GLU A 331 -10.37 4.18 -10.66
C GLU A 331 -9.52 5.17 -9.87
N ARG A 332 -10.00 6.40 -9.78
CA ARG A 332 -9.36 7.51 -9.08
C ARG A 332 -10.31 8.05 -8.02
N ARG A 333 -9.91 7.94 -6.75
CA ARG A 333 -10.71 8.39 -5.59
C ARG A 333 -12.14 7.78 -5.62
N GLY A 334 -12.25 6.50 -5.97
CA GLY A 334 -13.52 5.77 -6.05
C GLY A 334 -14.37 6.08 -7.29
N ARG A 335 -13.89 6.87 -8.25
CA ARG A 335 -14.58 7.14 -9.52
C ARG A 335 -13.80 6.55 -10.68
N THR A 336 -14.49 5.86 -11.58
CA THR A 336 -13.89 5.34 -12.81
C THR A 336 -13.76 6.46 -13.85
N GLU A 337 -12.54 6.65 -14.36
CA GLU A 337 -12.17 7.59 -15.41
C GLU A 337 -11.62 6.80 -16.61
N LYS A 338 -12.06 7.16 -17.82
CA LYS A 338 -11.49 6.65 -19.08
C LYS A 338 -10.41 7.60 -19.56
N MET A 339 -9.23 7.06 -19.85
CA MET A 339 -8.08 7.77 -20.38
C MET A 339 -7.76 7.27 -21.78
N GLU A 340 -7.73 8.17 -22.75
CA GLU A 340 -7.55 7.87 -24.16
C GLU A 340 -6.17 8.34 -24.62
N TYR A 341 -5.44 7.46 -25.30
CA TYR A 341 -4.10 7.70 -25.80
C TYR A 341 -4.04 7.39 -27.28
N THR A 342 -3.57 8.34 -28.08
CA THR A 342 -3.25 8.14 -29.49
C THR A 342 -1.73 8.08 -29.65
N ILE A 343 -1.23 6.97 -30.19
CA ILE A 343 0.20 6.69 -30.38
C ILE A 343 0.56 6.93 -31.85
N GLU A 344 1.49 7.84 -32.13
CA GLU A 344 1.93 8.21 -33.48
C GLU A 344 3.43 8.01 -33.72
#